data_AF-A0A523WKZ5-F1
#
_entry.id   AF-A0A523WKZ5-F1
#
_cell.length_a   1.000
_cell.length_b   1.000
_cell.length_c   1.000
_cell.angle_alpha   90.00
_cell.angle_beta   90.00
_cell.angle_gamma   90.00
#
_symmetry.space_group_name_H-M   'P 1'
#
loop_
_entity.id
_entity.type
_entity.pdbx_description
1 polymer ?
#
loop_
_entity_poly.entity_id
_entity_poly.type
_entity_poly.pdbx_seq_one_letter_code
_entity_poly.pdbx_strand_id
1 'polypeptide(L)'
;MDEREILGENLKRFRSSKRLTQEELGIKVGLKAETISNIELAKQGHIGLKYLVLICRELNIALEELFIKNPNSVSFKLIISYENAQVLKEVFNRFKNIIDKK
;
A
#
# COMPACT_ATOMS: atom_id res chain seq x y z
N MET A 1 11.98 15.01 -0.01
CA MET A 1 11.48 14.00 -0.95
C MET A 1 10.12 14.47 -1.38
N ASP A 2 9.98 14.75 -2.66
CA ASP A 2 8.76 15.25 -3.29
C ASP A 2 7.64 14.18 -3.21
N GLU A 3 6.37 14.59 -3.18
CA GLU A 3 5.23 13.66 -3.16
C GLU A 3 5.24 12.73 -4.38
N ARG A 4 5.70 13.24 -5.52
CA ARG A 4 5.88 12.46 -6.75
C ARG A 4 6.97 11.40 -6.65
N GLU A 5 8.04 11.69 -5.90
CA GLU A 5 9.09 10.69 -5.63
C GLU A 5 8.54 9.57 -4.75
N ILE A 6 7.76 9.90 -3.71
CA ILE A 6 7.10 8.90 -2.84
C ILE A 6 6.15 8.03 -3.67
N LEU A 7 5.31 8.65 -4.50
CA LEU A 7 4.41 7.95 -5.41
C LEU A 7 5.17 6.99 -6.34
N GLY A 8 6.23 7.49 -7.00
CA GLY A 8 6.99 6.71 -7.96
C GLY A 8 7.67 5.50 -7.34
N GLU A 9 8.30 5.68 -6.18
CA GLU A 9 8.95 4.59 -5.44
C GLU A 9 7.94 3.54 -4.95
N ASN A 10 6.83 3.99 -4.36
CA ASN A 10 5.79 3.10 -3.85
C ASN A 10 5.11 2.33 -5.00
N LEU A 11 4.79 2.99 -6.11
CA LEU A 11 4.23 2.35 -7.30
C LEU A 11 5.15 1.24 -7.80
N LYS A 12 6.44 1.54 -7.96
CA LYS A 12 7.44 0.56 -8.40
C LYS A 12 7.53 -0.63 -7.44
N ARG A 13 7.51 -0.36 -6.13
CA ARG A 13 7.57 -1.40 -5.07
C ARG A 13 6.37 -2.34 -5.15
N PHE A 14 5.15 -1.81 -5.19
CA PHE A 14 3.93 -2.62 -5.25
C PHE A 14 3.76 -3.34 -6.60
N ARG A 15 4.11 -2.69 -7.71
CA ARG A 15 4.12 -3.37 -9.02
C ARG A 15 5.09 -4.55 -9.02
N SER A 16 6.30 -4.35 -8.53
CA SER A 16 7.34 -5.40 -8.51
C SER A 16 6.99 -6.54 -7.55
N SER A 17 6.31 -6.26 -6.43
CA SER A 17 5.84 -7.33 -5.52
C SER A 17 4.75 -8.20 -6.14
N LYS A 18 3.95 -7.64 -7.07
CA LYS A 18 3.01 -8.37 -7.93
C LYS A 18 3.66 -9.04 -9.14
N ARG A 19 4.98 -8.88 -9.33
CA ARG A 19 5.76 -9.41 -10.48
C ARG A 19 5.24 -8.92 -11.84
N LEU A 20 4.65 -7.73 -11.87
CA LEU A 20 4.18 -7.12 -13.11
C LEU A 20 5.29 -6.28 -13.73
N THR A 21 5.43 -6.30 -15.06
CA THR A 21 6.19 -5.30 -15.81
C THR A 21 5.41 -3.98 -15.91
N GLN A 22 6.09 -2.89 -16.30
CA GLN A 22 5.43 -1.61 -16.55
C GLN A 22 4.40 -1.70 -17.68
N GLU A 23 4.68 -2.53 -18.70
CA GLU A 23 3.78 -2.80 -19.81
C GLU A 23 2.53 -3.55 -19.36
N GLU A 24 2.70 -4.63 -18.59
CA GLU A 24 1.56 -5.40 -18.07
C GLU A 24 0.65 -4.55 -17.19
N LEU A 25 1.22 -3.77 -16.26
CA LEU A 25 0.44 -2.85 -15.44
C LEU A 25 -0.27 -1.80 -16.33
N GLY A 26 0.45 -1.23 -17.30
CA GLY A 26 -0.10 -0.27 -18.25
C GLY A 26 -1.34 -0.82 -18.97
N ILE A 27 -1.23 -2.02 -19.57
CA ILE A 27 -2.34 -2.70 -20.24
C ILE A 27 -3.54 -2.87 -19.30
N LYS A 28 -3.29 -3.33 -18.07
CA LYS A 28 -4.33 -3.59 -17.06
C LYS A 28 -5.10 -2.33 -16.64
N VAL A 29 -4.44 -1.16 -16.62
CA VAL A 29 -5.06 0.11 -16.18
C VAL A 29 -5.39 1.07 -17.34
N GLY A 30 -5.17 0.65 -18.58
CA GLY A 30 -5.42 1.45 -19.78
C GLY A 30 -4.43 2.61 -19.97
N LEU A 31 -3.16 2.41 -19.59
CA LEU A 31 -2.06 3.35 -19.77
C LEU A 31 -0.94 2.75 -20.62
N LYS A 32 -0.10 3.62 -21.21
CA LYS A 32 1.12 3.18 -21.89
C LYS A 32 2.18 2.79 -20.86
N ALA A 33 3.04 1.82 -21.19
CA ALA A 33 4.18 1.43 -20.37
C ALA A 33 5.06 2.65 -20.00
N GLU A 34 5.29 3.54 -20.97
CA GLU A 34 6.02 4.80 -20.78
C GLU A 34 5.38 5.70 -19.70
N THR A 35 4.05 5.76 -19.65
CA THR A 35 3.35 6.53 -18.60
C THR A 35 3.63 5.94 -17.23
N ILE A 36 3.58 4.61 -17.07
CA ILE A 36 3.94 3.95 -15.81
C ILE A 36 5.40 4.26 -15.44
N SER A 37 6.32 4.16 -16.40
CA SER A 37 7.73 4.49 -16.20
C SER A 37 7.95 5.95 -15.77
N ASN A 38 7.26 6.89 -16.42
CA ASN A 38 7.35 8.31 -16.07
C ASN A 38 6.79 8.60 -14.67
N ILE A 39 5.76 7.88 -14.23
CA ILE A 39 5.27 7.96 -12.85
C ILE A 39 6.33 7.42 -11.89
N GLU A 40 6.89 6.24 -12.15
CA GLU A 40 7.92 5.61 -11.31
C GLU A 40 9.20 6.45 -11.20
N LEU A 41 9.50 7.25 -12.22
CA LEU A 41 10.63 8.17 -12.26
C LEU A 41 10.30 9.59 -11.77
N ALA A 42 9.10 9.83 -11.25
CA ALA A 42 8.60 11.15 -10.83
C ALA A 42 8.63 12.24 -11.93
N LYS A 43 8.66 11.82 -13.20
CA LYS A 43 8.67 12.70 -14.39
C LYS A 43 7.26 13.03 -14.89
N GLN A 44 6.26 12.25 -14.50
CA GLN A 44 4.87 12.49 -14.89
C GLN A 44 4.31 13.70 -14.14
N GLY A 45 4.03 14.80 -14.85
CA GLY A 45 3.55 16.04 -14.25
C GLY A 45 2.11 15.96 -13.70
N HIS A 46 1.24 15.22 -14.38
CA HIS A 46 -0.15 15.03 -13.97
C HIS A 46 -0.61 13.59 -14.21
N ILE A 47 -1.36 13.06 -13.23
CA ILE A 47 -1.99 11.75 -13.26
C ILE A 47 -3.45 11.94 -12.87
N GLY A 48 -4.38 11.50 -13.71
CA GLY A 48 -5.80 11.57 -13.35
C GLY A 48 -6.13 10.62 -12.18
N LEU A 49 -6.95 11.07 -11.23
CA LEU A 49 -7.36 10.28 -10.06
C LEU A 49 -7.94 8.92 -10.45
N LYS A 50 -8.69 8.85 -11.56
CA LYS A 50 -9.19 7.59 -12.15
C LYS A 50 -8.07 6.55 -12.28
N TYR A 51 -6.92 6.94 -12.81
CA TYR A 51 -5.80 6.02 -13.04
C TYR A 51 -5.14 5.60 -11.74
N LEU A 52 -5.02 6.51 -10.76
CA LEU A 52 -4.55 6.15 -9.42
C LEU A 52 -5.46 5.08 -8.79
N VAL A 53 -6.78 5.25 -8.87
CA VAL A 53 -7.75 4.26 -8.38
C VAL A 53 -7.63 2.92 -9.11
N LEU A 54 -7.47 2.93 -10.43
CA LEU A 54 -7.29 1.70 -11.22
C LEU A 54 -5.99 0.97 -10.87
N ILE A 55 -4.89 1.71 -10.70
CA ILE A 55 -3.61 1.18 -10.24
C ILE A 55 -3.76 0.55 -8.86
N CYS A 56 -4.39 1.24 -7.90
CA CYS A 56 -4.63 0.71 -6.57
C CYS A 56 -5.45 -0.60 -6.60
N ARG A 57 -6.49 -0.66 -7.43
CA ARG A 57 -7.30 -1.87 -7.61
C ARG A 57 -6.49 -3.03 -8.17
N GLU A 58 -5.70 -2.80 -9.22
CA GLU A 58 -4.87 -3.84 -9.83
C GLU A 58 -3.78 -4.35 -8.87
N LEU A 59 -3.20 -3.45 -8.07
CA LEU A 59 -2.15 -3.80 -7.10
C LEU A 59 -2.73 -4.30 -5.76
N ASN A 60 -4.04 -4.22 -5.56
CA ASN A 60 -4.76 -4.54 -4.34
C ASN A 60 -4.19 -3.81 -3.10
N ILE A 61 -4.10 -2.47 -3.22
CA ILE A 61 -3.63 -1.56 -2.18
C ILE A 61 -4.62 -0.41 -1.98
N ALA A 62 -4.59 0.25 -0.83
CA ALA A 62 -5.31 1.50 -0.60
C ALA A 62 -4.63 2.68 -1.30
N LEU A 63 -5.36 3.78 -1.51
CA LEU A 63 -4.84 4.94 -2.22
C LEU A 63 -3.71 5.63 -1.44
N GLU A 64 -3.91 5.80 -0.14
CA GLU A 64 -2.92 6.37 0.78
C GLU A 64 -1.59 5.62 0.76
N GLU A 65 -1.57 4.31 0.49
CA GLU A 65 -0.34 3.52 0.45
C GLU A 65 0.62 3.97 -0.66
N LEU A 66 0.11 4.61 -1.71
CA LEU A 66 0.95 5.23 -2.74
C LEU A 66 1.70 6.47 -2.22
N PHE A 67 1.17 7.14 -1.20
CA PHE A 67 1.69 8.44 -0.71
C PHE A 67 2.30 8.37 0.69
N ILE A 68 2.32 7.20 1.32
CA ILE A 68 2.95 6.99 2.63
C ILE A 68 4.43 6.64 2.45
N LYS A 69 5.31 7.44 3.03
CA LYS A 69 6.76 7.21 3.03
C LYS A 69 7.20 6.06 3.95
N ASN A 70 6.53 5.90 5.10
CA ASN A 70 6.85 4.87 6.09
C ASN A 70 5.58 4.07 6.43
N PRO A 71 5.44 2.81 6.00
CA PRO A 71 4.28 1.99 6.34
C PRO A 71 4.08 1.87 7.87
N ASN A 72 5.17 1.95 8.64
CA ASN A 72 5.12 1.89 10.11
C ASN A 72 4.69 3.22 10.76
N SER A 73 4.54 4.31 9.99
CA SER A 73 3.96 5.56 10.50
C SER A 73 2.44 5.63 10.35
N VAL A 74 1.82 4.64 9.71
CA VAL A 74 0.36 4.56 9.63
C VAL A 74 -0.14 3.97 10.95
N SER A 75 -0.79 4.81 11.76
CA SER A 75 -1.51 4.31 12.92
C SER A 75 -2.69 3.45 12.45
N PHE A 76 -2.58 2.13 12.61
CA PHE A 76 -3.74 1.26 12.47
C PHE A 76 -4.70 1.59 13.62
N LYS A 77 -5.81 2.25 13.31
CA LYS A 77 -6.91 2.39 14.27
C LYS A 77 -7.69 1.08 14.25
N LEU A 78 -7.38 0.17 15.19
CA LEU A 78 -8.17 -1.04 15.38
C LEU A 78 -9.58 -0.62 15.83
N ILE A 79 -10.58 -0.76 14.95
CA ILE A 79 -11.98 -0.56 15.30
C ILE A 79 -12.57 -1.92 15.63
N ILE A 80 -12.77 -2.17 16.92
CA ILE A 80 -13.42 -3.38 17.44
C ILE A 80 -14.57 -2.97 18.36
N SER A 81 -15.64 -3.77 18.34
CA SER A 81 -16.69 -3.65 19.36
C SER A 81 -16.10 -3.94 20.75
N TYR A 82 -16.74 -3.41 21.79
CA TYR A 82 -16.31 -3.64 23.17
C TYR A 82 -16.24 -5.13 23.53
N GLU A 83 -17.20 -5.94 23.05
CA GLU A 83 -17.21 -7.39 23.26
C GLU A 83 -15.99 -8.06 22.61
N ASN A 84 -15.64 -7.66 21.38
CA ASN A 84 -14.46 -8.19 20.69
C ASN A 84 -13.14 -7.76 21.36
N ALA A 85 -13.12 -6.62 22.06
CA ALA A 85 -11.95 -6.17 22.82
C ALA A 85 -11.64 -7.05 24.03
N GLN A 86 -12.65 -7.64 24.66
CA GLN A 86 -12.43 -8.56 25.79
C GLN A 86 -11.77 -9.86 25.32
N VAL A 87 -12.23 -10.40 24.20
CA VAL A 87 -11.63 -11.59 23.57
C VAL A 87 -10.15 -11.34 23.24
N LEU A 88 -9.81 -10.17 22.70
CA LEU A 88 -8.42 -9.82 22.40
C LEU A 88 -7.55 -9.67 23.66
N LYS A 89 -8.09 -9.11 24.75
CA LYS A 89 -7.38 -9.07 26.04
C LYS A 89 -7.09 -10.48 26.56
N GLU A 90 -8.05 -11.38 26.47
CA GLU A 90 -7.85 -12.78 26.89
C GLU A 90 -6.79 -13.48 26.05
N VAL A 91 -6.85 -13.36 24.72
CA VAL A 91 -5.86 -13.94 23.81
C VAL A 91 -4.47 -13.38 24.10
N PHE A 92 -4.34 -12.06 24.26
CA PHE A 92 -3.07 -11.43 24.59
C PHE A 92 -2.50 -11.92 25.93
N ASN A 93 -3.32 -12.02 26.97
CA ASN A 93 -2.90 -12.55 28.27
C ASN A 93 -2.43 -14.00 28.19
N ARG A 94 -3.08 -14.83 27.37
CA ARG A 94 -2.64 -16.21 27.12
C ARG A 94 -1.27 -16.26 26.44
N PHE A 95 -1.03 -15.43 25.42
CA PHE A 95 0.28 -15.33 24.78
C PHE A 95 1.37 -14.85 25.74
N LYS A 96 1.08 -13.82 26.54
CA LYS A 96 2.01 -13.30 27.54
C LYS A 96 2.42 -14.39 28.54
N ASN A 97 1.46 -15.17 29.03
CA ASN A 97 1.73 -16.30 29.94
C ASN A 97 2.59 -17.41 29.31
N ILE A 98 2.57 -17.58 27.98
CA ILE A 98 3.42 -18.56 27.29
C ILE A 98 4.85 -18.04 27.15
N ILE A 99 5.01 -16.74 26.91
CA ILE A 99 6.31 -16.08 26.79
C ILE A 99 7.00 -16.01 28.16
N ASP A 100 6.26 -15.64 29.20
CA ASP A 100 6.78 -15.47 30.57
C ASP A 100 7.05 -16.82 31.28
N LYS A 101 6.62 -17.95 30.70
CA LYS A 101 6.87 -19.31 31.20
C LYS A 101 8.07 -20.01 30.52
N LYS A 102 8.79 -19.32 29.64
CA LYS A 102 10.08 -19.76 29.07
C LYS A 102 11.22 -19.04 29.76
#